data_AF-A0A445MT45-F1
#
_entry.id   AF-A0A445MT45-F1
#
_cell.length_a   1.000
_cell.length_b   1.000
_cell.length_c   1.000
_cell.angle_alpha   90.00
_cell.angle_beta   90.00
_cell.angle_gamma   90.00
#
_symmetry.space_group_name_H-M   'P 1'
#
loop_
_entity.id
_entity.type
_entity.pdbx_description
1 polymer ?
#
loop_
_entity_poly.entity_id
_entity_poly.type
_entity_poly.pdbx_seq_one_letter_code
_entity_poly.pdbx_strand_id
1 'polypeptide(L)'
;MAKKYRVIFYGLSGDKEQFKKRMALLNARPELVDKIINCAPVVLKEGLNREISMQYAGAVRQAGGRVEIQEYIKKPVGQRVSIASFNDFTMCPECGKKQLKSQVCIRCGCTL
;
A
#
# COMPACT_ATOMS: atom_id res chain seq x y z
N MET A 1 19.42 -7.13 -13.66
CA MET A 1 18.74 -6.95 -12.35
C MET A 1 17.74 -8.08 -12.16
N ALA A 2 17.76 -8.78 -11.04
CA ALA A 2 16.77 -9.82 -10.77
C ALA A 2 15.39 -9.20 -10.56
N LYS A 3 14.42 -9.52 -11.42
CA LYS A 3 13.03 -9.07 -11.28
C LYS A 3 12.45 -9.63 -9.98
N LYS A 4 11.88 -8.75 -9.17
CA LYS A 4 11.14 -9.13 -7.96
C LYS A 4 9.65 -9.03 -8.26
N TYR A 5 8.86 -9.74 -7.48
CA TYR A 5 7.41 -9.82 -7.64
C TYR A 5 6.72 -9.67 -6.29
N ARG A 6 5.44 -9.28 -6.35
CA ARG A 6 4.53 -9.24 -5.21
C ARG A 6 3.26 -10.01 -5.54
N VAL A 7 2.64 -10.61 -4.53
CA VAL A 7 1.38 -11.33 -4.63
C VAL A 7 0.29 -10.49 -4.00
N ILE A 8 -0.73 -10.15 -4.79
CA ILE A 8 -1.89 -9.36 -4.37
C ILE A 8 -3.10 -10.27 -4.30
N PHE A 9 -3.83 -10.18 -3.20
CA PHE A 9 -5.11 -10.85 -2.99
C PHE A 9 -6.24 -9.88 -3.28
N TYR A 10 -7.12 -10.25 -4.20
CA TYR A 10 -8.27 -9.43 -4.62
C TYR A 10 -9.59 -9.88 -4.00
N GLY A 11 -9.62 -11.01 -3.31
CA GLY A 11 -10.83 -11.56 -2.71
C GLY A 11 -10.92 -13.07 -2.87
N LEU A 12 -12.09 -13.61 -2.56
CA LEU A 12 -12.37 -15.04 -2.64
C LEU A 12 -13.04 -15.38 -3.96
N SER A 13 -12.75 -16.55 -4.49
CA SER A 13 -13.42 -17.12 -5.67
C SER A 13 -14.43 -18.21 -5.31
N GLY A 14 -14.65 -18.45 -4.01
CA GLY A 14 -15.50 -19.51 -3.49
C GLY A 14 -15.87 -19.27 -2.03
N ASP A 15 -16.09 -20.36 -1.29
CA ASP A 15 -16.59 -20.31 0.07
C ASP A 15 -15.56 -19.78 1.09
N LYS A 16 -16.02 -18.86 1.96
CA LYS A 16 -15.19 -18.19 2.96
C LYS A 16 -14.69 -19.14 4.04
N GLU A 17 -15.51 -20.09 4.49
CA GLU A 17 -15.13 -21.02 5.55
C GLU A 17 -14.13 -22.05 5.04
N GLN A 18 -14.32 -22.52 3.80
CA GLN A 18 -13.36 -23.42 3.16
C GLN A 18 -11.99 -22.74 2.98
N PHE A 19 -11.97 -21.48 2.55
CA PHE A 19 -10.72 -20.72 2.44
C PHE A 19 -10.02 -20.59 3.78
N LYS A 20 -10.74 -20.27 4.86
CA LYS A 20 -10.16 -20.21 6.22
C LYS A 20 -9.53 -21.53 6.64
N LYS A 21 -10.22 -22.65 6.44
CA LYS A 21 -9.71 -23.99 6.75
C LYS A 21 -8.43 -24.31 5.96
N ARG A 22 -8.44 -24.05 4.65
CA ARG A 22 -7.27 -24.31 3.78
C ARG A 22 -6.09 -23.39 4.09
N MET A 23 -6.34 -22.13 4.43
CA MET A 23 -5.29 -21.20 4.87
C MET A 23 -4.72 -21.58 6.23
N ALA A 24 -5.52 -22.12 7.15
CA ALA A 24 -5.03 -22.65 8.42
C ALA A 24 -4.08 -23.85 8.22
N LEU A 25 -4.35 -24.73 7.24
CA LEU A 25 -3.43 -25.81 6.84
C LEU A 25 -2.08 -25.27 6.30
N LEU A 26 -2.09 -24.06 5.74
CA LEU A 26 -0.89 -23.34 5.30
C LEU A 26 -0.22 -22.55 6.45
N ASN A 27 -0.55 -22.85 7.71
CA ASN A 27 -0.09 -22.14 8.92
C ASN A 27 -0.44 -20.64 8.97
N ALA A 28 -1.48 -20.21 8.24
CA ALA A 28 -1.96 -18.84 8.37
C ALA A 28 -2.82 -18.70 9.63
N ARG A 29 -2.54 -17.66 10.42
CA ARG A 29 -3.35 -17.36 11.62
C ARG A 29 -4.77 -16.97 11.20
N PRO A 30 -5.83 -17.50 11.84
CA PRO A 30 -7.21 -17.23 11.46
C PRO A 30 -7.55 -15.74 11.50
N GLU A 31 -7.03 -15.01 12.49
CA GLU A 31 -7.21 -13.55 12.62
C GLU A 31 -6.62 -12.78 11.43
N LEU A 32 -5.46 -13.21 10.94
CA LEU A 32 -4.82 -12.63 9.77
C LEU A 32 -5.64 -12.92 8.51
N VAL A 33 -6.18 -14.14 8.39
CA VAL A 33 -7.00 -14.56 7.26
C VAL A 33 -8.29 -13.74 7.19
N ASP A 34 -8.97 -13.51 8.32
CA ASP A 34 -10.15 -12.63 8.35
C ASP A 34 -9.81 -11.19 7.94
N LYS A 35 -8.68 -10.65 8.41
CA LYS A 35 -8.20 -9.33 7.95
C LYS A 35 -7.94 -9.31 6.45
N ILE A 36 -7.28 -10.32 5.90
CA ILE A 36 -6.99 -10.43 4.46
C ILE A 36 -8.28 -10.41 3.64
N ILE A 37 -9.30 -11.14 4.09
CA ILE A 37 -10.60 -11.22 3.39
C ILE A 37 -11.33 -9.87 3.46
N ASN A 38 -11.37 -9.23 4.63
CA ASN A 38 -12.12 -7.98 4.83
C ASN A 38 -11.42 -6.76 4.22
N CYS A 39 -10.08 -6.78 4.12
CA CYS A 39 -9.28 -5.68 3.58
C CYS A 39 -8.87 -5.90 2.12
N ALA A 40 -9.50 -6.82 1.40
CA ALA A 40 -9.22 -7.03 -0.01
C ALA A 40 -9.58 -5.75 -0.81
N PRO A 41 -8.72 -5.28 -1.75
CA PRO A 41 -7.47 -5.90 -2.17
C PRO A 41 -6.27 -5.61 -1.24
N VAL A 42 -5.47 -6.64 -0.94
CA VAL A 42 -4.30 -6.55 -0.03
C VAL A 42 -3.06 -7.22 -0.61
N VAL A 43 -1.88 -6.66 -0.34
CA VAL A 43 -0.59 -7.29 -0.68
C VAL A 43 -0.29 -8.35 0.37
N LEU A 44 -0.19 -9.62 -0.04
CA LEU A 44 0.14 -10.73 0.85
C LEU A 44 1.64 -10.83 1.13
N LYS A 45 2.44 -10.66 0.07
CA LYS A 45 3.89 -10.76 0.16
C LYS A 45 4.55 -10.03 -1.00
N GLU A 46 5.69 -9.39 -0.74
CA GLU A 46 6.45 -8.62 -1.72
C GLU A 46 7.93 -9.05 -1.78
N GLY A 47 8.63 -8.61 -2.82
CA GLY A 47 10.07 -8.83 -2.97
C GLY A 47 10.49 -10.27 -3.30
N LEU A 48 9.55 -11.10 -3.77
CA LEU A 48 9.75 -12.51 -4.07
C LEU A 48 10.37 -12.73 -5.46
N ASN A 49 11.06 -13.84 -5.64
CA ASN A 49 11.47 -14.32 -6.95
C ASN A 49 10.28 -14.94 -7.70
N ARG A 50 10.40 -15.12 -9.03
CA ARG A 50 9.31 -15.62 -9.88
C ARG A 50 8.75 -16.97 -9.40
N GLU A 51 9.62 -17.96 -9.16
CA GLU A 51 9.19 -19.30 -8.73
C GLU A 51 8.44 -19.30 -7.40
N ILE A 52 9.00 -18.63 -6.38
CA ILE A 52 8.37 -18.53 -5.07
C ILE A 52 7.02 -17.79 -5.16
N SER A 53 6.94 -16.76 -6.01
CA SER A 53 5.68 -16.02 -6.23
C SER A 53 4.61 -16.90 -6.87
N MET A 54 5.01 -17.74 -7.84
CA MET A 54 4.12 -18.70 -8.49
C MET A 54 3.65 -19.78 -7.52
N GLN A 55 4.55 -20.37 -6.73
CA GLN A 55 4.19 -21.37 -5.71
C GLN A 55 3.24 -20.78 -4.66
N TYR A 56 3.56 -19.59 -4.15
CA TYR A 56 2.74 -18.92 -3.15
C TYR A 56 1.35 -18.57 -3.70
N ALA A 57 1.28 -17.96 -4.89
CA ALA A 57 0.02 -17.65 -5.53
C ALA A 57 -0.78 -18.93 -5.84
N GLY A 58 -0.11 -20.02 -6.24
CA GLY A 58 -0.73 -21.32 -6.47
C GLY A 58 -1.41 -21.88 -5.21
N ALA A 59 -0.71 -21.85 -4.07
CA ALA A 59 -1.28 -22.29 -2.79
C ALA A 59 -2.51 -21.47 -2.39
N VAL A 60 -2.47 -20.14 -2.56
CA VAL A 60 -3.62 -19.27 -2.25
C VAL A 60 -4.78 -19.49 -3.23
N ARG A 61 -4.51 -19.75 -4.52
CA ARG A 61 -5.55 -20.11 -5.50
C ARG A 61 -6.21 -21.45 -5.17
N GLN A 62 -5.42 -22.46 -4.82
CA GLN A 62 -5.93 -23.76 -4.38
C GLN A 62 -6.76 -23.65 -3.09
N ALA A 63 -6.42 -22.70 -2.21
CA ALA A 63 -7.22 -22.37 -1.04
C ALA A 63 -8.58 -21.73 -1.40
N GLY A 64 -8.78 -21.24 -2.63
CA GLY A 64 -9.99 -20.55 -3.09
C GLY A 64 -9.83 -19.02 -3.18
N GLY A 65 -8.61 -18.50 -3.08
CA GLY A 65 -8.32 -17.08 -3.18
C GLY A 65 -8.05 -16.60 -4.61
N ARG A 66 -8.58 -15.43 -4.96
CA ARG A 66 -8.24 -14.73 -6.20
C ARG A 66 -6.97 -13.90 -5.96
N VAL A 67 -5.87 -14.34 -6.55
CA VAL A 67 -4.57 -13.67 -6.44
C VAL A 67 -3.93 -13.38 -7.79
N GLU A 68 -3.16 -12.32 -7.82
CA GLU A 68 -2.37 -11.87 -8.97
C GLU A 68 -0.91 -11.64 -8.56
N ILE A 69 0.00 -11.97 -9.48
CA ILE A 69 1.42 -11.72 -9.32
C ILE A 69 1.75 -10.49 -10.14
N GLN A 70 2.31 -9.47 -9.51
CA GLN A 70 2.76 -8.26 -10.18
C GLN A 70 4.26 -8.08 -10.02
N GLU A 71 4.90 -7.47 -11.01
CA GLU A 71 6.30 -7.03 -10.88
C GLU A 71 6.41 -6.01 -9.73
N TYR A 72 7.35 -6.28 -8.83
CA TYR A 72 7.65 -5.44 -7.69
C TYR A 72 8.88 -4.59 -7.99
N ILE A 73 8.64 -3.32 -8.24
CA ILE A 73 9.69 -2.31 -8.28
C ILE A 73 9.79 -1.73 -6.86
N LYS A 74 10.92 -1.95 -6.19
CA LYS A 74 11.19 -1.37 -4.88
C LYS A 74 11.19 0.15 -5.03
N LYS A 75 10.07 0.80 -4.71
CA LYS A 75 10.07 2.26 -4.58
C LYS A 75 10.99 2.60 -3.40
N PRO A 76 11.87 3.60 -3.52
CA PRO A 76 12.66 4.04 -2.38
C PRO A 76 11.69 4.49 -1.28
N VAL A 77 11.58 3.70 -0.22
CA VAL A 77 10.92 4.09 1.02
C VAL A 77 11.84 5.14 1.63
N GLY A 78 11.55 6.41 1.38
CA GLY A 78 12.48 7.48 1.74
C GLY A 78 12.02 8.89 1.42
N GLN A 79 11.14 9.10 0.44
CA GLN A 79 10.46 10.39 0.34
C GLN A 79 9.28 10.38 1.29
N ARG A 80 9.57 10.65 2.58
CA ARG A 80 8.60 11.39 3.38
C ARG A 80 8.34 12.65 2.57
N VAL A 81 7.24 12.67 1.82
CA VAL A 81 6.65 13.93 1.43
C VAL A 81 6.25 14.51 2.79
N SER A 82 7.11 15.35 3.36
CA SER A 82 6.75 16.21 4.46
C SER A 82 5.72 17.16 3.88
N ILE A 83 4.47 16.68 3.85
CA ILE A 83 3.31 17.49 3.54
C ILE A 83 3.31 18.52 4.66
N ALA A 84 3.63 19.76 4.32
CA ALA A 84 3.60 20.86 5.26
C ALA A 84 2.23 20.87 5.94
N SER A 85 2.22 20.98 7.27
CA SER A 85 0.99 21.04 8.04
C SER A 85 0.17 22.25 7.59
N PHE A 86 -1.14 22.22 7.77
CA PHE A 86 -1.97 23.40 7.49
C PHE A 86 -1.52 24.63 8.31
N ASN A 87 -0.87 24.43 9.47
CA ASN A 87 -0.26 25.47 10.28
C ASN A 87 1.02 26.10 9.70
N ASP A 88 1.62 25.48 8.67
CA ASP A 88 2.82 26.00 8.00
C ASP A 88 2.47 26.99 6.89
N PHE A 89 1.17 27.25 6.65
CA PHE A 89 0.70 28.22 5.68
C PHE A 89 0.24 29.52 6.36
N THR A 90 0.58 30.64 5.76
CA THR A 90 0.08 31.98 6.11
C THR A 90 -0.55 32.63 4.88
N MET A 91 -1.48 33.55 5.09
CA MET A 91 -2.10 34.34 4.04
C MET A 91 -1.52 35.75 4.10
N CYS A 92 -1.06 36.27 2.97
CA CYS A 92 -0.60 37.65 2.90
C CYS A 92 -1.78 38.62 3.11
N PRO A 93 -1.71 39.57 4.07
CA PRO A 93 -2.78 40.53 4.32
C PRO A 93 -2.97 41.51 3.16
N GLU A 94 -1.90 41.84 2.42
CA GLU A 94 -1.93 42.82 1.33
C GLU A 94 -2.48 42.24 0.02
N CYS A 95 -2.02 41.04 -0.38
CA CYS A 95 -2.34 40.47 -1.70
C CYS A 95 -3.19 39.19 -1.65
N GLY A 96 -3.56 38.71 -0.46
CA GLY A 96 -4.40 37.52 -0.25
C GLY A 96 -3.75 36.18 -0.63
N LYS A 97 -2.47 36.17 -1.02
CA LYS A 97 -1.79 34.91 -1.42
C LYS A 97 -1.58 34.01 -0.21
N LYS A 98 -2.14 32.80 -0.26
CA LYS A 98 -1.80 31.71 0.66
C LYS A 98 -0.45 31.10 0.26
N GLN A 99 0.50 31.08 1.18
CA GLN A 99 1.86 30.60 0.97
C GLN A 99 2.42 29.97 2.24
N LEU A 100 3.56 29.29 2.15
CA LEU A 100 4.28 28.85 3.34
C LEU A 100 4.72 30.06 4.17
N LYS A 101 4.72 29.89 5.50
CA LYS A 101 5.26 30.87 6.44
C LYS A 101 6.67 31.25 6.01
N SER A 102 6.85 32.53 5.79
CA SER A 102 8.09 33.18 5.38
C SER A 102 8.05 34.58 5.95
N GLN A 103 9.20 35.23 6.14
CA GLN A 103 9.23 36.64 6.59
C GLN A 103 8.66 37.60 5.53
N VAL A 104 8.63 37.17 4.27
CA VAL A 104 8.27 38.03 3.13
C VAL A 104 7.32 37.29 2.19
N CYS A 105 6.33 38.02 1.68
CA CYS A 105 5.41 37.51 0.68
C CYS A 105 6.13 37.28 -0.66
N ILE A 106 6.02 36.06 -1.19
CA ILE A 106 6.64 35.70 -2.47
C ILE A 106 6.00 36.37 -3.68
N ARG A 107 4.89 37.10 -3.49
CA ARG A 107 4.19 37.82 -4.56
C ARG A 107 4.42 39.33 -4.50
N CYS A 108 4.17 39.96 -3.35
CA CYS A 108 4.23 41.41 -3.22
C CYS A 108 5.45 41.94 -2.43
N GLY A 109 6.25 41.08 -1.80
CA GLY A 109 7.44 41.52 -1.05
C GLY A 109 7.15 42.13 0.32
N CYS A 110 5.89 42.19 0.76
CA CYS A 110 5.52 42.68 2.08
C CYS A 110 5.89 41.68 3.19
N THR A 111 6.15 42.18 4.39
CA THR A 111 6.41 41.35 5.58
C THR A 111 5.16 40.59 6.02
N LEU A 112 5.31 39.32 6.42
CA LEU A 112 4.21 38.39 6.72
C LEU A 112 4.18 37.91 8.18
#